data_AF-A0A8C6K4Z8-F1
#
_entry.id   AF-A0A8C6K4Z8-F1
#
_cell.length_a   1.000
_cell.length_b   1.000
_cell.length_c   1.000
_cell.angle_alpha   90.00
_cell.angle_beta   90.00
_cell.angle_gamma   90.00
#
_symmetry.space_group_name_H-M   'P 1'
#
loop_
_entity.id
_entity.type
_entity.pdbx_description
1 polymer ?
#
loop_
_entity_poly.entity_id
_entity_poly.type
_entity_poly.pdbx_seq_one_letter_code
_entity_poly.pdbx_strand_id
1 'polypeptide(L)'
;MGYRSFTPQPFSAKLSNLANISSLFLDSCKQFLQREATLLELLSHASIWLMKYDFVFEYPRPLMPNMVLIGGISCTQKKALSQEFEAIVNASGEHGIIVFSLGSMVSEIPIKKAKEIADALGTVPQTVLWRYTGKVPPNMPKNIKLVKWLPQNDLLAHPKARAFITHGGSHGIYEGICNAVPMVLMPLFGDQMDNAKRIESRGAGLTLNILEMTTQDISTALKAVINDKKYKENIKRLSDLHLDRPIHPMDLAVHWVEFVMRHKGAPHLRPAAHDLNWIQYHSLDVIAFLMAVVLLFLFISLKCCLFCCRRCCCKKGRTRKPTKSKSH
;
A
#
# COMPACT_ATOMS: atom_id res chain seq x y z
N MET A 1 -18.34 -4.26 -8.70
CA MET A 1 -19.31 -3.61 -7.80
C MET A 1 -18.78 -2.22 -7.48
N GLY A 2 -19.45 -1.19 -7.98
CA GLY A 2 -18.94 0.18 -8.00
C GLY A 2 -19.01 0.84 -6.64
N TYR A 3 -17.85 1.11 -6.05
CA TYR A 3 -17.73 2.03 -4.93
C TYR A 3 -17.89 3.45 -5.48
N ARG A 4 -18.96 4.15 -5.05
CA ARG A 4 -19.14 5.57 -5.33
C ARG A 4 -18.07 6.34 -4.56
N SER A 5 -17.01 6.74 -5.25
CA SER A 5 -15.99 7.64 -4.72
C SER A 5 -16.62 8.99 -4.36
N PHE A 6 -16.14 9.57 -3.28
CA PHE A 6 -16.43 10.93 -2.82
C PHE A 6 -16.29 11.95 -3.97
N THR A 7 -17.39 12.37 -4.61
CA THR A 7 -17.40 13.60 -5.42
C THR A 7 -18.37 14.64 -4.87
N PRO A 8 -18.04 15.29 -3.75
CA PRO A 8 -18.41 16.67 -3.52
C PRO A 8 -17.34 17.58 -4.17
N GLN A 9 -17.74 18.75 -4.69
CA GLN A 9 -16.83 19.75 -5.30
C GLN A 9 -15.48 20.00 -4.58
N PRO A 10 -15.29 19.86 -3.25
CA PRO A 10 -13.96 19.89 -2.62
C PRO A 10 -12.97 18.77 -3.04
N PHE A 11 -13.39 17.73 -3.77
CA PHE A 11 -12.49 16.69 -4.30
C PHE A 11 -11.68 17.16 -5.51
N SER A 12 -12.22 18.01 -6.40
CA SER A 12 -11.43 18.57 -7.50
C SER A 12 -10.35 19.53 -7.00
N ALA A 13 -10.68 20.33 -5.97
CA ALA A 13 -9.74 21.21 -5.26
C ALA A 13 -8.70 20.44 -4.40
N LYS A 14 -8.95 19.16 -4.09
CA LYS A 14 -7.98 18.28 -3.41
C LYS A 14 -7.17 17.42 -4.37
N LEU A 15 -7.71 17.04 -5.53
CA LEU A 15 -6.94 16.51 -6.66
C LEU A 15 -5.97 17.55 -7.21
N SER A 16 -6.35 18.84 -7.23
CA SER A 16 -5.40 19.92 -7.54
C SER A 16 -4.28 19.98 -6.50
N ASN A 17 -4.53 19.64 -5.22
CA ASN A 17 -3.47 19.51 -4.21
C ASN A 17 -2.59 18.25 -4.39
N LEU A 18 -3.11 17.16 -4.96
CA LEU A 18 -2.28 16.00 -5.32
C LEU A 18 -1.40 16.29 -6.54
N ALA A 19 -1.93 16.98 -7.56
CA ALA A 19 -1.12 17.56 -8.64
C ALA A 19 -0.05 18.50 -8.05
N ASN A 20 -0.42 19.27 -7.02
CA ASN A 20 0.48 20.15 -6.28
C ASN A 20 1.59 19.39 -5.54
N ILE A 21 1.37 18.18 -5.01
CA ILE A 21 2.43 17.42 -4.32
C ILE A 21 3.51 16.96 -5.29
N SER A 22 3.13 16.49 -6.48
CA SER A 22 4.10 16.10 -7.50
C SER A 22 4.91 17.29 -8.02
N SER A 23 4.26 18.44 -8.24
CA SER A 23 4.97 19.67 -8.61
C SER A 23 5.84 20.19 -7.47
N LEU A 24 5.35 20.25 -6.23
CA LEU A 24 6.13 20.63 -5.04
C LEU A 24 7.38 19.77 -4.87
N PHE A 25 7.26 18.46 -5.09
CA PHE A 25 8.40 17.54 -5.07
C PHE A 25 9.39 17.86 -6.19
N LEU A 26 8.93 17.99 -7.44
CA LEU A 26 9.80 18.31 -8.57
C LEU A 26 10.43 19.70 -8.46
N ASP A 27 9.72 20.69 -7.91
CA ASP A 27 10.23 22.03 -7.63
C ASP A 27 11.33 21.97 -6.56
N SER A 28 11.13 21.17 -5.50
CA SER A 28 12.16 20.92 -4.48
C SER A 28 13.38 20.23 -5.08
N CYS A 29 13.18 19.23 -5.95
CA CYS A 29 14.25 18.57 -6.67
C CYS A 29 14.98 19.55 -7.60
N LYS A 30 14.27 20.42 -8.31
CA LYS A 30 14.86 21.45 -9.18
C LYS A 30 15.73 22.41 -8.39
N GLN A 31 15.25 22.86 -7.24
CA GLN A 31 16.00 23.74 -6.35
C GLN A 31 17.23 23.05 -5.76
N PHE A 32 17.13 21.77 -5.38
CA PHE A 32 18.26 21.04 -4.79
C PHE A 32 19.31 20.61 -5.81
N LEU A 33 18.86 20.06 -6.94
CA LEU A 33 19.73 19.53 -8.01
C LEU A 33 20.19 20.63 -8.97
N GLN A 34 19.65 21.84 -8.88
CA GLN A 34 19.93 22.98 -9.77
C GLN A 34 19.70 22.66 -11.26
N ARG A 35 18.77 21.74 -11.53
CA ARG A 35 18.39 21.32 -12.89
C ARG A 35 16.96 20.80 -12.92
N GLU A 36 16.31 20.88 -14.07
CA GLU A 36 15.05 20.19 -14.26
C GLU A 36 15.28 18.68 -14.33
N ALA A 37 14.38 17.92 -13.71
CA ALA A 37 14.37 16.48 -13.76
C ALA A 37 12.92 16.02 -13.84
N THR A 38 12.67 14.97 -14.60
CA THR A 38 11.34 14.34 -14.60
C THR A 38 11.24 13.35 -13.45
N LEU A 39 10.02 13.06 -12.99
CA LEU A 39 9.81 12.02 -11.97
C LEU A 39 10.39 10.68 -12.45
N LEU A 40 10.16 10.31 -13.71
CA LEU A 40 10.68 9.07 -14.29
C LEU A 40 12.22 9.01 -14.23
N GLU A 41 12.88 10.13 -14.55
CA GLU A 41 14.33 10.22 -14.48
C GLU A 41 14.87 10.09 -13.05
N LEU A 42 14.24 10.77 -12.09
CA LEU A 42 14.63 10.68 -10.67
C LEU A 42 14.49 9.24 -10.15
N LEU A 43 13.39 8.58 -10.50
CA LEU A 43 13.11 7.21 -10.11
C LEU A 43 14.06 6.21 -10.80
N SER A 44 14.38 6.40 -12.09
CA SER A 44 15.26 5.46 -12.82
C SER A 44 16.72 5.52 -12.35
N HIS A 45 17.17 6.63 -11.76
CA HIS A 45 18.54 6.80 -11.27
C HIS A 45 18.73 6.53 -9.78
N ALA A 46 17.67 6.18 -9.05
CA ALA A 46 17.77 5.88 -7.64
C ALA A 46 18.66 4.66 -7.37
N SER A 47 19.71 4.85 -6.55
CA SER A 47 20.63 3.77 -6.15
C SER A 47 19.96 2.78 -5.18
N ILE A 48 19.19 3.30 -4.22
CA ILE A 48 18.45 2.53 -3.22
C ILE A 48 17.05 3.12 -3.09
N TRP A 49 16.07 2.26 -2.88
CA TRP A 49 14.68 2.60 -2.61
C TRP A 49 14.34 2.25 -1.17
N LEU A 50 14.11 3.28 -0.35
CA LEU A 50 13.66 3.11 1.03
C LEU A 50 12.13 3.01 1.05
N MET A 51 11.62 1.79 1.10
CA MET A 51 10.20 1.49 1.06
C MET A 51 9.60 1.54 2.46
N LYS A 52 8.64 2.43 2.70
CA LYS A 52 8.04 2.65 4.02
C LYS A 52 7.06 1.57 4.48
N TYR A 53 7.29 0.33 4.09
CA TYR A 53 6.47 -0.80 4.48
C TYR A 53 7.30 -2.06 4.73
N ASP A 54 6.68 -3.06 5.36
CA ASP A 54 7.21 -4.42 5.55
C ASP A 54 6.12 -5.46 5.28
N PHE A 55 6.47 -6.74 5.38
CA PHE A 55 5.55 -7.85 5.10
C PHE A 55 4.61 -8.23 6.26
N VAL A 56 4.75 -7.59 7.43
CA VAL A 56 3.70 -7.69 8.46
C VAL A 56 2.46 -6.95 7.96
N PHE A 57 2.66 -5.78 7.35
CA PHE A 57 1.57 -4.99 6.79
C PHE A 57 1.23 -5.34 5.33
N GLU A 58 2.23 -5.48 4.46
CA GLU A 58 2.06 -5.74 3.03
C GLU A 58 1.91 -7.23 2.70
N TYR A 59 1.49 -7.52 1.46
CA TYR A 59 1.52 -8.88 0.92
C TYR A 59 2.93 -9.26 0.42
N PRO A 60 3.34 -10.53 0.56
CA PRO A 60 4.64 -10.99 0.08
C PRO A 60 4.76 -10.82 -1.43
N ARG A 61 5.91 -10.34 -1.88
CA ARG A 61 6.25 -10.18 -3.30
C ARG A 61 7.77 -10.19 -3.51
N PRO A 62 8.26 -10.52 -4.72
CA PRO A 62 9.66 -10.32 -5.07
C PRO A 62 10.07 -8.85 -4.92
N LEU A 63 11.27 -8.62 -4.40
CA LEU A 63 11.88 -7.30 -4.27
C LEU A 63 13.23 -7.29 -4.98
N MET A 64 13.58 -6.16 -5.58
CA MET A 64 14.92 -5.97 -6.15
C MET A 64 15.94 -5.75 -5.03
N PRO A 65 17.22 -6.11 -5.24
CA PRO A 65 18.27 -5.95 -4.22
C PRO A 65 18.45 -4.51 -3.72
N ASN A 66 18.10 -3.51 -4.54
CA ASN A 66 18.12 -2.11 -4.16
C ASN A 66 16.87 -1.61 -3.42
N MET A 67 15.89 -2.47 -3.11
CA MET A 67 14.68 -2.10 -2.37
C MET A 67 14.79 -2.53 -0.91
N VAL A 68 14.83 -1.56 -0.01
CA VAL A 68 15.01 -1.76 1.43
C VAL A 68 13.71 -1.42 2.13
N LEU A 69 13.20 -2.37 2.91
CA LEU A 69 11.97 -2.21 3.68
C LEU A 69 12.26 -1.50 5.01
N ILE A 70 11.67 -0.33 5.21
CA ILE A 70 11.75 0.52 6.41
C ILE A 70 10.37 0.82 6.98
N GLY A 71 9.47 -0.17 6.93
CA GLY A 71 8.14 -0.12 7.57
C GLY A 71 8.24 0.20 9.05
N GLY A 72 7.34 1.06 9.55
CA GLY A 72 7.31 1.42 10.97
C GLY A 72 8.44 2.35 11.43
N ILE A 73 9.07 3.11 10.53
CA ILE A 73 10.04 4.15 10.91
C ILE A 73 9.50 5.18 11.92
N SER A 74 8.17 5.32 11.99
CA SER A 74 7.46 6.21 12.93
C SER A 74 7.17 5.57 14.29
N CYS A 75 7.52 4.30 14.48
CA CYS A 75 7.39 3.59 15.74
C CYS A 75 8.43 4.10 16.73
N THR A 76 8.14 5.26 17.30
CA THR A 76 9.02 5.95 18.23
C THR A 76 8.79 5.40 19.63
N GLN A 77 9.87 5.37 20.43
CA GLN A 77 9.75 5.11 21.85
C GLN A 77 8.83 6.14 22.51
N LYS A 78 7.95 5.64 23.38
CA LYS A 78 6.98 6.44 24.14
C LYS A 78 7.67 7.63 24.81
N LYS A 79 7.27 8.85 24.45
CA LYS A 79 7.61 10.05 25.21
C LYS A 79 6.59 10.25 26.32
N ALA A 80 6.98 10.99 27.36
CA ALA A 80 6.04 11.39 28.40
C ALA A 80 4.95 12.28 27.79
N LEU A 81 3.68 12.00 28.12
CA LEU A 81 2.57 12.87 27.74
C LEU A 81 2.70 14.20 28.49
N SER A 82 2.16 15.28 27.90
CA SER A 82 2.02 16.53 28.65
C SER A 82 1.08 16.32 29.84
N GLN A 83 1.21 17.17 30.87
CA GLN A 83 0.36 17.09 32.07
C GLN A 83 -1.14 17.13 31.73
N GLU A 84 -1.52 17.88 30.69
CA GLU A 84 -2.90 17.94 30.20
C GLU A 84 -3.41 16.58 29.70
N PHE A 85 -2.68 15.93 28.79
CA PHE A 85 -3.10 14.63 28.26
C PHE A 85 -3.02 13.54 29.33
N GLU A 86 -2.00 13.58 30.19
CA GLU A 86 -1.86 12.64 31.31
C GLU A 86 -3.06 12.74 32.27
N ALA A 87 -3.52 13.95 32.60
CA ALA A 87 -4.72 14.15 33.41
C ALA A 87 -5.99 13.58 32.75
N ILE A 88 -6.16 13.78 31.44
CA ILE A 88 -7.30 13.22 30.69
C ILE A 88 -7.26 11.69 30.70
N VAL A 89 -6.10 11.10 30.46
CA VAL A 89 -5.91 9.63 30.44
C VAL A 89 -6.07 9.03 31.84
N ASN A 90 -5.68 9.74 32.89
CA ASN A 90 -5.91 9.31 34.26
C ASN A 90 -7.39 9.36 34.64
N ALA A 91 -8.09 10.44 34.26
CA ALA A 91 -9.53 10.59 34.47
C ALA A 91 -10.38 9.56 33.70
N SER A 92 -9.84 8.91 32.66
CA SER A 92 -10.56 7.90 31.88
C SER A 92 -10.84 6.59 32.65
N GLY A 93 -10.35 6.45 33.88
CA GLY A 93 -10.58 5.28 34.73
C GLY A 93 -10.15 3.95 34.08
N GLU A 94 -10.88 2.89 34.41
CA GLU A 94 -10.62 1.52 33.95
C GLU A 94 -10.98 1.30 32.48
N HIS A 95 -11.99 2.04 31.99
CA HIS A 95 -12.46 1.95 30.62
C HIS A 95 -11.37 2.36 29.62
N GLY A 96 -10.50 3.30 29.99
CA GLY A 96 -9.39 3.75 29.16
C GLY A 96 -9.82 4.73 28.06
N ILE A 97 -8.98 4.86 27.04
CA ILE A 97 -9.12 5.87 25.99
C ILE A 97 -9.30 5.27 24.60
N ILE A 98 -9.99 6.03 23.75
CA ILE A 98 -10.02 5.84 22.30
C ILE A 98 -9.34 7.04 21.67
N VAL A 99 -8.38 6.79 20.78
CA VAL A 99 -7.75 7.83 19.97
C VAL A 99 -8.49 7.91 18.65
N PHE A 100 -8.86 9.11 18.20
CA PHE A 100 -9.55 9.29 16.92
C PHE A 100 -8.90 10.40 16.09
N SER A 101 -8.39 10.02 14.91
CA SER A 101 -7.76 10.94 13.97
C SER A 101 -7.98 10.53 12.51
N LEU A 102 -8.48 11.46 11.69
CA LEU A 102 -8.60 11.28 10.23
C LEU A 102 -7.38 11.81 9.45
N GLY A 103 -6.23 11.98 10.12
CA GLY A 103 -4.99 12.44 9.51
C GLY A 103 -4.95 13.94 9.21
N SER A 104 -3.77 14.48 8.89
CA SER A 104 -3.54 15.93 8.78
C SER A 104 -4.31 16.61 7.65
N MET A 105 -4.61 15.88 6.58
CA MET A 105 -5.27 16.37 5.34
C MET A 105 -6.79 16.53 5.48
N VAL A 106 -7.37 16.04 6.58
CA VAL A 106 -8.79 16.16 6.90
C VAL A 106 -8.92 16.81 8.26
N SER A 107 -9.03 18.13 8.23
CA SER A 107 -9.22 19.01 9.38
C SER A 107 -10.63 18.95 9.96
N GLU A 108 -11.62 18.79 9.08
CA GLU A 108 -13.03 18.79 9.41
C GLU A 108 -13.85 17.89 8.48
N ILE A 109 -15.05 17.56 8.92
CA ILE A 109 -16.05 16.78 8.17
C ILE A 109 -17.40 17.52 8.27
N PRO A 110 -18.34 17.29 7.33
CA PRO A 110 -19.64 17.93 7.37
C PRO A 110 -20.32 17.79 8.74
N ILE A 111 -20.90 18.88 9.26
CA ILE A 111 -21.43 18.95 10.62
C ILE A 111 -22.44 17.84 10.95
N LYS A 112 -23.25 17.43 9.96
CA LYS A 112 -24.18 16.30 10.09
C LYS A 112 -23.44 14.99 10.41
N LYS A 113 -22.37 14.70 9.67
CA LYS A 113 -21.55 13.49 9.88
C LYS A 113 -20.75 13.59 11.18
N ALA A 114 -20.22 14.77 11.52
CA ALA A 114 -19.58 15.01 12.81
C ALA A 114 -20.52 14.72 13.99
N LYS A 115 -21.79 15.12 13.88
CA LYS A 115 -22.82 14.81 14.87
C LYS A 115 -23.09 13.31 14.96
N GLU A 116 -23.34 12.63 13.84
CA GLU A 116 -23.58 11.17 13.82
C GLU A 116 -22.43 10.38 14.47
N ILE A 117 -21.19 10.82 14.25
CA ILE A 117 -20.00 10.23 14.88
C ILE A 117 -19.94 10.57 16.38
N ALA A 118 -20.16 11.82 16.76
CA ALA A 118 -20.19 12.22 18.17
C ALA A 118 -21.23 11.44 18.95
N ASP A 119 -22.45 11.30 18.42
CA ASP A 119 -23.54 10.53 19.01
C ASP A 119 -23.11 9.08 19.25
N ALA A 120 -22.39 8.46 18.30
CA ALA A 120 -21.91 7.07 18.44
C ALA A 120 -20.84 6.94 19.50
N LEU A 121 -19.87 7.86 19.52
CA LEU A 121 -18.79 7.91 20.49
C LEU A 121 -19.31 8.19 21.91
N GLY A 122 -20.46 8.85 22.04
CA GLY A 122 -21.15 9.04 23.32
C GLY A 122 -21.75 7.75 23.90
N THR A 123 -21.92 6.70 23.10
CA THR A 123 -22.51 5.42 23.56
C THR A 123 -21.52 4.48 24.24
N VAL A 124 -20.23 4.82 24.22
CA VAL A 124 -19.16 3.99 24.80
C VAL A 124 -18.58 4.65 26.05
N PRO A 125 -18.17 3.87 27.06
CA PRO A 125 -17.72 4.44 28.34
C PRO A 125 -16.29 5.01 28.30
N GLN A 126 -15.54 4.77 27.22
CA GLN A 126 -14.17 5.28 27.07
C GLN A 126 -14.15 6.79 26.90
N THR A 127 -13.07 7.41 27.38
CA THR A 127 -12.76 8.80 27.02
C THR A 127 -12.22 8.83 25.60
N VAL A 128 -12.83 9.65 24.73
CA VAL A 128 -12.43 9.74 23.32
C VAL A 128 -11.62 11.00 23.08
N LEU A 129 -10.37 10.85 22.68
CA LEU A 129 -9.51 11.96 22.25
C LEU A 129 -9.60 12.09 20.73
N TRP A 130 -10.36 13.08 20.27
CA TRP A 130 -10.67 13.28 18.86
C TRP A 130 -9.97 14.51 18.32
N ARG A 131 -9.02 14.30 17.39
CA ARG A 131 -8.45 15.38 16.59
C ARG A 131 -9.48 15.93 15.61
N TYR A 132 -9.93 17.16 15.84
CA TYR A 132 -10.94 17.83 15.04
C TYR A 132 -10.78 19.34 15.13
N THR A 133 -10.74 20.03 13.99
CA THR A 133 -10.58 21.49 13.93
C THR A 133 -11.78 22.21 13.30
N GLY A 134 -12.84 21.47 12.96
CA GLY A 134 -14.07 22.05 12.40
C GLY A 134 -15.02 22.60 13.45
N LYS A 135 -16.21 23.00 13.01
CA LYS A 135 -17.28 23.46 13.92
C LYS A 135 -17.71 22.34 14.88
N VAL A 136 -17.70 22.64 16.17
CA VAL A 136 -18.09 21.69 17.23
C VAL A 136 -19.54 21.23 17.03
N PRO A 137 -19.82 19.91 17.01
CA PRO A 137 -21.19 19.40 16.94
C PRO A 137 -22.05 19.88 18.14
N PRO A 138 -23.33 20.20 17.94
CA PRO A 138 -24.23 20.53 19.05
C PRO A 138 -24.42 19.30 19.96
N ASN A 139 -24.64 19.55 21.26
CA ASN A 139 -24.90 18.52 22.28
C ASN A 139 -23.78 17.47 22.42
N MET A 140 -22.54 17.93 22.37
CA MET A 140 -21.33 17.11 22.41
C MET A 140 -21.25 16.24 23.70
N PRO A 141 -21.14 14.90 23.60
CA PRO A 141 -21.04 14.01 24.76
C PRO A 141 -19.84 14.30 25.68
N LYS A 142 -20.04 14.19 27.00
CA LYS A 142 -19.03 14.58 28.02
C LYS A 142 -17.73 13.76 27.95
N ASN A 143 -17.79 12.52 27.47
CA ASN A 143 -16.64 11.60 27.37
C ASN A 143 -15.72 11.93 26.19
N ILE A 144 -16.10 12.83 25.28
CA ILE A 144 -15.30 13.18 24.12
C ILE A 144 -14.53 14.47 24.41
N LYS A 145 -13.25 14.50 24.03
CA LYS A 145 -12.34 15.64 24.11
C LYS A 145 -11.88 15.99 22.71
N LEU A 146 -12.36 17.12 22.20
CA LEU A 146 -11.91 17.65 20.91
C LEU A 146 -10.58 18.37 21.12
N VAL A 147 -9.59 18.03 20.31
CA VAL A 147 -8.28 18.67 20.33
C VAL A 147 -7.83 19.03 18.92
N LYS A 148 -7.03 20.09 18.79
CA LYS A 148 -6.50 20.50 17.47
C LYS A 148 -5.35 19.60 17.00
N TRP A 149 -4.61 19.04 17.96
CA TRP A 149 -3.47 18.16 17.71
C TRP A 149 -3.40 17.07 18.78
N LEU A 150 -2.95 15.88 18.38
CA LEU A 150 -2.76 14.73 19.28
C LEU A 150 -1.27 14.36 19.31
N PRO A 151 -0.68 14.09 20.49
CA PRO A 151 0.52 13.27 20.60
C PRO A 151 0.13 11.81 20.31
N GLN A 152 -0.25 11.52 19.06
CA GLN A 152 -0.98 10.31 18.66
C GLN A 152 -0.22 9.03 19.02
N ASN A 153 1.06 8.93 18.64
CA ASN A 153 1.87 7.75 18.95
C ASN A 153 2.01 7.55 20.47
N ASP A 154 2.23 8.61 21.25
CA ASP A 154 2.38 8.52 22.72
C ASP A 154 1.07 8.09 23.40
N LEU A 155 -0.07 8.58 22.91
CA LEU A 155 -1.39 8.15 23.37
C LEU A 155 -1.67 6.68 23.02
N LEU A 156 -1.30 6.24 21.82
CA LEU A 156 -1.43 4.83 21.41
C LEU A 156 -0.50 3.93 22.22
N ALA A 157 0.70 4.39 22.56
CA ALA A 157 1.64 3.70 23.44
C ALA A 157 1.20 3.64 24.91
N HIS A 158 0.13 4.35 25.29
CA HIS A 158 -0.36 4.35 26.65
C HIS A 158 -1.10 3.04 26.97
N PRO A 159 -0.88 2.39 28.14
CA PRO A 159 -1.55 1.13 28.52
C PRO A 159 -3.09 1.19 28.55
N LYS A 160 -3.65 2.40 28.67
CA LYS A 160 -5.10 2.67 28.64
C LYS A 160 -5.67 2.81 27.22
N ALA A 161 -4.86 2.79 26.16
CA ALA A 161 -5.36 2.83 24.79
C ALA A 161 -6.11 1.54 24.45
N ARG A 162 -7.40 1.67 24.11
CA ARG A 162 -8.27 0.52 23.81
C ARG A 162 -8.51 0.33 22.33
N ALA A 163 -8.68 1.42 21.60
CA ALA A 163 -8.91 1.38 20.16
C ALA A 163 -8.40 2.65 19.48
N PHE A 164 -8.09 2.52 18.19
CA PHE A 164 -7.71 3.62 17.34
C PHE A 164 -8.70 3.77 16.18
N ILE A 165 -9.39 4.89 16.12
CA ILE A 165 -10.22 5.25 14.96
C ILE A 165 -9.36 6.06 13.99
N THR A 166 -9.18 5.55 12.78
CA THR A 166 -8.23 6.11 11.80
C THR A 166 -8.76 6.10 10.39
N HIS A 167 -8.35 7.08 9.59
CA HIS A 167 -8.57 7.06 8.13
C HIS A 167 -7.74 6.01 7.37
N GLY A 168 -6.87 5.23 8.04
CA GLY A 168 -6.09 4.19 7.36
C GLY A 168 -4.87 4.67 6.57
N GLY A 169 -4.37 5.88 6.86
CA GLY A 169 -3.07 6.31 6.35
C GLY A 169 -1.92 5.46 6.92
N SER A 170 -0.92 5.16 6.09
CA SER A 170 0.16 4.20 6.40
C SER A 170 0.91 4.52 7.70
N HIS A 171 1.16 5.81 7.99
CA HIS A 171 1.79 6.23 9.24
C HIS A 171 0.97 5.85 10.48
N GLY A 172 -0.32 6.19 10.50
CA GLY A 172 -1.19 5.86 11.63
C GLY A 172 -1.38 4.35 11.81
N ILE A 173 -1.40 3.61 10.70
CA ILE A 173 -1.44 2.14 10.76
C ILE A 173 -0.21 1.58 11.47
N TYR A 174 1.00 2.03 11.12
CA TYR A 174 2.20 1.58 11.81
C TYR A 174 2.20 1.97 13.29
N GLU A 175 1.74 3.16 13.66
CA GLU A 175 1.61 3.54 15.07
C GLU A 175 0.66 2.61 15.83
N GLY A 176 -0.48 2.23 15.25
CA GLY A 176 -1.37 1.27 15.90
C GLY A 176 -0.84 -0.17 15.92
N ILE A 177 -0.12 -0.63 14.88
CA ILE A 177 0.57 -1.93 14.88
C ILE A 177 1.65 -1.94 15.97
N CYS A 178 2.53 -0.94 16.00
CA CYS A 178 3.64 -0.88 16.95
C CYS A 178 3.21 -0.80 18.40
N ASN A 179 2.05 -0.20 18.68
CA ASN A 179 1.50 -0.12 20.03
C ASN A 179 0.43 -1.19 20.32
N ALA A 180 0.25 -2.16 19.42
CA ALA A 180 -0.73 -3.23 19.54
C ALA A 180 -2.16 -2.74 19.83
N VAL A 181 -2.59 -1.63 19.20
CA VAL A 181 -3.92 -1.03 19.40
C VAL A 181 -4.84 -1.40 18.23
N PRO A 182 -5.95 -2.13 18.46
CA PRO A 182 -6.86 -2.53 17.39
C PRO A 182 -7.59 -1.33 16.80
N MET A 183 -8.00 -1.42 15.53
CA MET A 183 -8.42 -0.25 14.75
C MET A 183 -9.87 -0.32 14.25
N VAL A 184 -10.54 0.83 14.23
CA VAL A 184 -11.70 1.06 13.36
C VAL A 184 -11.25 1.99 12.23
N LEU A 185 -11.30 1.49 10.99
CA LEU A 185 -10.78 2.21 9.84
C LEU A 185 -11.91 2.88 9.06
N MET A 186 -11.73 4.17 8.76
CA MET A 186 -12.68 5.00 8.01
C MET A 186 -11.97 5.62 6.80
N PRO A 187 -11.59 4.81 5.78
CA PRO A 187 -10.78 5.27 4.67
C PRO A 187 -11.50 6.32 3.83
N LEU A 188 -10.75 7.34 3.38
CA LEU A 188 -11.30 8.52 2.71
C LEU A 188 -10.86 8.66 1.25
N PHE A 189 -9.58 8.42 0.94
CA PHE A 189 -9.05 8.52 -0.43
C PHE A 189 -7.67 7.85 -0.57
N GLY A 190 -7.18 7.72 -1.80
CA GLY A 190 -5.84 7.23 -2.09
C GLY A 190 -5.66 5.75 -1.74
N ASP A 191 -4.53 5.43 -1.12
CA ASP A 191 -4.15 4.08 -0.69
C ASP A 191 -4.89 3.59 0.58
N GLN A 192 -5.65 4.47 1.23
CA GLN A 192 -6.30 4.20 2.52
C GLN A 192 -7.27 3.02 2.48
N MET A 193 -7.98 2.80 1.37
CA MET A 193 -8.91 1.67 1.23
C MET A 193 -8.16 0.34 1.24
N ASP A 194 -7.07 0.25 0.48
CA ASP A 194 -6.27 -0.97 0.42
C ASP A 194 -5.57 -1.21 1.76
N ASN A 195 -5.10 -0.14 2.40
CA ASN A 195 -4.52 -0.19 3.74
C ASN A 195 -5.53 -0.72 4.78
N ALA A 196 -6.76 -0.21 4.77
CA ALA A 196 -7.82 -0.69 5.64
C ALA A 196 -8.13 -2.17 5.39
N LYS A 197 -8.19 -2.58 4.12
CA LYS A 197 -8.44 -3.97 3.77
C LYS A 197 -7.35 -4.91 4.28
N ARG A 198 -6.09 -4.48 4.29
CA ARG A 198 -4.95 -5.25 4.83
C ARG A 198 -5.05 -5.46 6.35
N ILE A 199 -5.50 -4.47 7.12
CA ILE A 199 -5.70 -4.60 8.57
C ILE A 199 -6.90 -5.49 8.87
N GLU A 200 -8.00 -5.30 8.14
CA GLU A 200 -9.21 -6.09 8.27
C GLU A 200 -8.96 -7.57 7.94
N SER A 201 -8.26 -7.88 6.84
CA SER A 201 -7.95 -9.26 6.45
C SER A 201 -7.05 -9.99 7.45
N ARG A 202 -6.32 -9.25 8.28
CA ARG A 202 -5.51 -9.77 9.41
C ARG A 202 -6.29 -9.86 10.72
N GLY A 203 -7.58 -9.51 10.71
CA GLY A 203 -8.45 -9.54 11.88
C GLY A 203 -8.04 -8.55 12.98
N ALA A 204 -7.30 -7.50 12.63
CA ALA A 204 -6.77 -6.50 13.57
C ALA A 204 -7.60 -5.20 13.62
N GLY A 205 -8.68 -5.15 12.85
CA GLY A 205 -9.61 -4.02 12.83
C GLY A 205 -10.86 -4.28 11.99
N LEU A 206 -11.72 -3.27 11.93
CA LEU A 206 -12.94 -3.25 11.13
C LEU A 206 -12.98 -2.01 10.25
N THR A 207 -13.39 -2.17 8.99
CA THR A 207 -13.54 -1.04 8.07
C THR A 207 -14.99 -0.55 8.04
N LEU A 208 -15.19 0.75 8.18
CA LEU A 208 -16.48 1.41 8.01
C LEU A 208 -16.41 2.39 6.84
N ASN A 209 -17.46 2.38 6.01
CA ASN A 209 -17.62 3.42 4.99
C ASN A 209 -18.13 4.70 5.67
N ILE A 210 -17.29 5.72 5.80
CA ILE A 210 -17.66 6.98 6.48
C ILE A 210 -18.90 7.67 5.89
N LEU A 211 -19.22 7.41 4.62
CA LEU A 211 -20.35 8.03 3.92
C LEU A 211 -21.67 7.36 4.28
N GLU A 212 -21.64 6.04 4.41
CA GLU A 212 -22.82 5.19 4.57
C GLU A 212 -23.05 4.77 6.02
N MET A 213 -22.00 4.75 6.83
CA MET A 213 -22.08 4.29 8.21
C MET A 213 -23.05 5.14 9.03
N THR A 214 -23.81 4.44 9.85
CA THR A 214 -24.72 5.00 10.85
C THR A 214 -24.02 5.10 12.21
N THR A 215 -24.65 5.83 13.12
CA THR A 215 -24.25 5.86 14.54
C THR A 215 -24.14 4.46 15.14
N GLN A 216 -25.05 3.55 14.76
CA GLN A 216 -25.07 2.17 15.26
C GLN A 216 -23.88 1.35 14.74
N ASP A 217 -23.48 1.54 13.48
CA ASP A 217 -22.34 0.83 12.90
C ASP A 217 -21.04 1.17 13.62
N ILE A 218 -20.83 2.46 13.92
CA ILE A 218 -19.65 2.93 14.67
C ILE A 218 -19.63 2.36 16.09
N SER A 219 -20.77 2.42 16.81
CA SER A 219 -20.88 1.86 18.16
C SER A 219 -20.61 0.35 18.17
N THR A 220 -21.17 -0.37 17.19
CA THR A 220 -21.00 -1.82 17.04
C THR A 220 -19.55 -2.17 16.75
N ALA A 221 -18.90 -1.48 15.80
CA ALA A 221 -17.51 -1.70 15.46
C ALA A 221 -16.57 -1.43 16.64
N LEU A 222 -16.79 -0.34 17.39
CA LEU A 222 -16.01 -0.02 18.59
C LEU A 222 -16.15 -1.08 19.68
N LYS A 223 -17.38 -1.49 19.98
CA LYS A 223 -17.64 -2.56 20.96
C LYS A 223 -16.99 -3.88 20.51
N ALA A 224 -17.02 -4.19 19.22
CA ALA A 224 -16.35 -5.37 18.68
C ALA A 224 -14.82 -5.29 18.87
N VAL A 225 -14.16 -4.24 18.38
CA VAL A 225 -12.68 -4.16 18.46
C VAL A 225 -12.14 -4.03 19.88
N ILE A 226 -12.93 -3.50 20.81
CA ILE A 226 -12.54 -3.36 22.23
C ILE A 226 -12.77 -4.66 23.02
N ASN A 227 -13.89 -5.35 22.80
CA ASN A 227 -14.31 -6.46 23.67
C ASN A 227 -14.04 -7.85 23.08
N ASP A 228 -14.00 -8.00 21.76
CA ASP A 228 -13.67 -9.28 21.13
C ASP A 228 -12.16 -9.48 21.12
N LYS A 229 -11.71 -10.48 21.87
CA LYS A 229 -10.28 -10.79 22.09
C LYS A 229 -9.53 -10.98 20.78
N LYS A 230 -10.19 -11.46 19.71
CA LYS A 230 -9.52 -11.74 18.43
C LYS A 230 -8.81 -10.50 17.87
N TYR A 231 -9.40 -9.30 18.02
CA TYR A 231 -8.80 -8.08 17.49
C TYR A 231 -7.54 -7.71 18.26
N LYS A 232 -7.58 -7.82 19.59
CA LYS A 232 -6.43 -7.54 20.46
C LYS A 232 -5.31 -8.57 20.28
N GLU A 233 -5.66 -9.85 20.15
CA GLU A 233 -4.71 -10.94 19.91
C GLU A 233 -4.05 -10.80 18.54
N ASN A 234 -4.82 -10.52 17.49
CA ASN A 234 -4.29 -10.34 16.15
C ASN A 234 -3.38 -9.11 16.05
N ILE A 235 -3.80 -7.94 16.55
CA ILE A 235 -2.95 -6.75 16.49
C ILE A 235 -1.69 -6.93 17.35
N LYS A 236 -1.77 -7.63 18.49
CA LYS A 236 -0.60 -7.95 19.29
C LYS A 236 0.35 -8.87 18.52
N ARG A 237 -0.15 -9.92 17.87
CA ARG A 237 0.65 -10.79 17.00
C ARG A 237 1.33 -10.00 15.88
N LEU A 238 0.64 -9.05 15.24
CA LEU A 238 1.24 -8.18 14.24
C LEU A 238 2.32 -7.27 14.85
N SER A 239 2.07 -6.72 16.04
CA SER A 239 3.05 -5.91 16.79
C SER A 239 4.32 -6.70 17.08
N ASP A 240 4.18 -7.90 17.65
CA ASP A 240 5.29 -8.77 18.02
C ASP A 240 6.12 -9.12 16.77
N LEU A 241 5.48 -9.50 15.66
CA LEU A 241 6.17 -9.77 14.39
C LEU A 241 6.87 -8.54 13.79
N HIS A 242 6.28 -7.36 13.94
CA HIS A 242 6.82 -6.12 13.38
C HIS A 242 8.01 -5.60 14.19
N LEU A 243 7.96 -5.76 15.50
CA LEU A 243 9.01 -5.32 16.42
C LEU A 243 10.16 -6.33 16.53
N ASP A 244 9.92 -7.61 16.25
CA ASP A 244 10.95 -8.65 16.16
C ASP A 244 11.78 -8.50 14.88
N ARG A 245 12.77 -7.62 14.93
CA ARG A 245 13.69 -7.33 13.84
C ARG A 245 15.09 -7.04 14.36
N PRO A 246 16.14 -7.39 13.59
CA PRO A 246 17.51 -7.21 14.04
C PRO A 246 17.96 -5.75 14.08
N ILE A 247 17.36 -4.88 13.26
CA ILE A 247 17.76 -3.47 13.13
C ILE A 247 16.50 -2.61 13.13
N HIS A 248 16.53 -1.51 13.87
CA HIS A 248 15.44 -0.54 13.86
C HIS A 248 15.33 0.15 12.48
N PRO A 249 14.12 0.38 11.93
CA PRO A 249 13.96 0.88 10.55
C PRO A 249 14.65 2.21 10.26
N MET A 250 14.73 3.09 11.26
CA MET A 250 15.47 4.35 11.12
C MET A 250 16.97 4.12 10.96
N ASP A 251 17.55 3.25 11.78
CA ASP A 251 18.98 2.94 11.72
C ASP A 251 19.32 2.22 10.41
N LEU A 252 18.42 1.35 9.95
CA LEU A 252 18.53 0.72 8.63
C LEU A 252 18.50 1.75 7.49
N ALA A 253 17.59 2.73 7.56
CA ALA A 253 17.52 3.82 6.57
C ALA A 253 18.82 4.63 6.55
N VAL A 254 19.32 5.04 7.72
CA VAL A 254 20.59 5.77 7.86
C VAL A 254 21.74 4.96 7.26
N HIS A 255 21.85 3.68 7.62
CA HIS A 255 22.87 2.79 7.10
C HIS A 255 22.91 2.77 5.57
N TRP A 256 21.76 2.63 4.91
CA TRP A 256 21.70 2.56 3.45
C TRP A 256 21.98 3.89 2.77
N VAL A 257 21.57 5.01 3.37
CA VAL A 257 21.96 6.35 2.89
C VAL A 257 23.47 6.52 2.98
N GLU A 258 24.07 6.21 4.12
CA GLU A 258 25.53 6.26 4.31
C GLU A 258 26.27 5.27 3.40
N PHE A 259 25.71 4.09 3.15
CA PHE A 259 26.25 3.12 2.22
C PHE A 259 26.38 3.72 0.81
N VAL A 260 25.30 4.34 0.30
CA VAL A 260 25.30 4.98 -1.03
C VAL A 260 26.32 6.12 -1.08
N MET A 261 26.41 6.93 -0.02
CA MET A 261 27.38 8.02 0.05
C MET A 261 28.84 7.51 0.05
N ARG A 262 29.14 6.50 0.89
CA ARG A 262 30.49 5.92 1.01
C ARG A 262 30.97 5.27 -0.29
N HIS A 263 30.08 4.62 -1.03
CA HIS A 263 30.42 3.88 -2.25
C HIS A 263 30.10 4.63 -3.54
N LYS A 264 29.65 5.90 -3.44
CA LYS A 264 29.29 6.76 -4.58
C LYS A 264 28.23 6.12 -5.49
N GLY A 265 27.23 5.48 -4.90
CA GLY A 265 26.17 4.75 -5.59
C GLY A 265 26.10 3.26 -5.21
N ALA A 266 25.22 2.53 -5.88
CA ALA A 266 25.06 1.07 -5.72
C ALA A 266 24.71 0.36 -7.05
N PRO A 267 25.54 0.48 -8.11
CA PRO A 267 25.21 -0.04 -9.43
C PRO A 267 24.99 -1.56 -9.45
N HIS A 268 25.69 -2.30 -8.60
CA HIS A 268 25.56 -3.76 -8.47
C HIS A 268 24.22 -4.22 -7.86
N LEU A 269 23.45 -3.31 -7.24
CA LEU A 269 22.12 -3.60 -6.70
C LEU A 269 20.99 -3.12 -7.63
N ARG A 270 21.31 -2.30 -8.62
CA ARG A 270 20.35 -1.74 -9.56
C ARG A 270 19.99 -2.78 -10.63
N PRO A 271 18.71 -2.95 -10.98
CA PRO A 271 18.34 -3.88 -12.04
C PRO A 271 18.80 -3.36 -13.41
N ALA A 272 19.35 -4.25 -14.22
CA ALA A 272 19.78 -3.95 -15.60
C ALA A 272 18.62 -3.48 -16.50
N ALA A 273 17.37 -3.78 -16.11
CA ALA A 273 16.17 -3.35 -16.81
C ALA A 273 16.09 -1.83 -17.05
N HIS A 274 16.74 -1.02 -16.21
CA HIS A 274 16.77 0.44 -16.40
C HIS A 274 17.67 0.90 -17.56
N ASP A 275 18.55 0.03 -18.05
CA ASP A 275 19.51 0.35 -19.11
C ASP A 275 19.15 -0.35 -20.44
N LEU A 276 18.07 -1.13 -20.46
CA LEU A 276 17.57 -1.81 -21.66
C LEU A 276 16.72 -0.88 -22.52
N ASN A 277 16.90 -0.99 -23.85
CA ASN A 277 15.96 -0.36 -24.77
C ASN A 277 14.64 -1.15 -24.86
N TRP A 278 13.62 -0.56 -25.47
CA TRP A 278 12.28 -1.14 -25.56
C TRP A 278 12.25 -2.53 -26.24
N ILE A 279 13.09 -2.75 -27.26
CA ILE A 279 13.19 -4.02 -27.99
C ILE A 279 13.72 -5.12 -27.06
N GLN A 280 14.82 -4.83 -26.35
CA GLN A 280 15.46 -5.76 -25.42
C GLN A 280 14.57 -6.04 -24.20
N TYR A 281 13.96 -4.99 -23.64
CA TYR A 281 13.08 -5.10 -22.49
C TYR A 281 11.89 -6.04 -22.76
N HIS A 282 11.32 -5.99 -23.97
CA HIS A 282 10.25 -6.89 -24.41
C HIS A 282 10.75 -8.14 -25.14
N SER A 283 12.06 -8.34 -25.23
CA SER A 283 12.72 -9.50 -25.87
C SER A 283 12.22 -9.76 -27.30
N LEU A 284 11.92 -8.71 -28.07
CA LEU A 284 11.31 -8.85 -29.40
C LEU A 284 12.27 -9.47 -30.43
N ASP A 285 13.55 -9.20 -30.27
CA ASP A 285 14.64 -9.83 -31.01
C ASP A 285 14.71 -11.35 -30.76
N VAL A 286 14.62 -11.77 -29.49
CA VAL A 286 14.58 -13.19 -29.11
C VAL A 286 13.32 -13.87 -29.63
N ILE A 287 12.15 -13.23 -29.49
CA ILE A 287 10.88 -13.74 -29.99
C ILE A 287 10.93 -13.90 -31.52
N ALA A 288 11.43 -12.89 -32.24
CA ALA A 288 11.57 -12.95 -33.69
C ALA A 288 12.51 -14.09 -34.14
N PHE A 289 13.64 -14.26 -33.45
CA PHE A 289 14.57 -15.36 -33.70
C PHE A 289 13.92 -16.74 -33.48
N LEU A 290 13.24 -16.94 -32.34
CA LEU A 290 12.54 -18.19 -32.04
C LEU A 290 11.43 -18.48 -33.04
N MET A 291 10.66 -17.47 -33.45
CA MET A 291 9.66 -17.61 -34.51
C MET A 291 10.28 -18.02 -35.84
N ALA A 292 11.42 -17.44 -36.23
CA ALA A 292 12.12 -17.82 -37.46
C ALA A 292 12.58 -19.28 -37.43
N VAL A 293 13.10 -19.77 -36.30
CA VAL A 293 13.49 -21.19 -36.12
C VAL A 293 12.28 -22.11 -36.28
N VAL A 294 11.14 -21.79 -35.65
CA VAL A 294 9.91 -22.58 -35.76
C VAL A 294 9.38 -22.59 -37.19
N LEU A 295 9.32 -21.44 -37.86
CA LEU A 295 8.86 -21.33 -39.24
C LEU A 295 9.78 -22.10 -40.20
N LEU A 296 11.10 -22.06 -40.00
CA LEU A 296 12.06 -22.83 -40.78
C LEU A 296 11.86 -24.34 -40.60
N PHE A 297 11.68 -24.79 -39.35
CA PHE A 297 11.39 -26.20 -39.06
C PHE A 297 10.09 -26.68 -39.71
N LEU A 298 9.02 -25.88 -39.61
CA LEU A 298 7.73 -26.18 -40.26
C LEU A 298 7.87 -26.21 -41.79
N PHE A 299 8.62 -25.27 -42.37
CA PHE A 299 8.87 -25.22 -43.81
C PHE A 299 9.64 -26.45 -44.30
N ILE A 300 10.71 -26.84 -43.61
CA ILE A 300 11.49 -28.05 -43.93
C ILE A 300 10.60 -29.29 -43.80
N SER A 301 9.86 -29.43 -42.69
CA SER A 301 8.95 -30.55 -42.46
C SER A 301 7.89 -30.66 -43.56
N LEU A 302 7.27 -29.54 -43.95
CA LEU A 302 6.32 -29.49 -45.06
C LEU A 302 6.97 -29.91 -46.38
N LYS A 303 8.17 -29.42 -46.69
CA LYS A 303 8.91 -29.80 -47.91
C LYS A 303 9.28 -31.28 -47.92
N CYS A 304 9.73 -31.82 -46.79
CA CYS A 304 10.01 -33.25 -46.62
C CYS A 304 8.74 -34.09 -46.80
N CYS A 305 7.62 -33.73 -46.16
CA CYS A 305 6.33 -34.39 -46.34
C CYS A 305 5.86 -34.36 -47.79
N LEU A 306 5.91 -33.19 -48.45
CA LEU A 306 5.54 -33.05 -49.87
C LEU A 306 6.46 -33.87 -50.79
N PHE A 307 7.75 -33.92 -50.49
CA PHE A 307 8.72 -34.74 -51.22
C PHE A 307 8.43 -36.24 -51.07
N CYS A 308 8.18 -36.70 -49.84
CA CYS A 308 7.77 -38.07 -49.54
C CYS A 308 6.45 -38.42 -50.24
N CYS A 309 5.43 -37.55 -50.18
CA CYS A 309 4.16 -37.73 -50.89
C CYS A 309 4.35 -37.79 -52.41
N ARG A 310 5.19 -36.93 -53.01
CA ARG A 310 5.50 -37.00 -54.45
C ARG A 310 6.21 -38.31 -54.81
N ARG A 311 7.14 -38.77 -53.99
CA ARG A 311 7.92 -39.99 -54.26
C ARG A 311 7.11 -41.27 -54.05
N CYS A 312 6.19 -41.29 -53.09
CA CYS A 312 5.33 -42.44 -52.78
C CYS A 312 4.06 -42.49 -53.66
N CYS A 313 3.46 -41.34 -53.99
CA CYS A 313 2.19 -41.28 -54.73
C CYS A 313 2.33 -41.01 -56.24
N CYS A 314 3.52 -40.61 -56.74
CA CYS A 314 3.76 -40.37 -58.17
C CYS A 314 4.71 -41.38 -58.83
N LYS A 315 4.64 -42.67 -58.48
CA LYS A 315 5.09 -43.74 -59.40
C LYS A 315 4.06 -43.89 -60.53
N LYS A 316 4.03 -42.97 -61.50
CA LYS A 316 3.36 -43.20 -62.78
C LYS A 316 4.10 -44.32 -63.53
N GLY A 317 3.32 -45.27 -64.03
CA GLY A 317 3.78 -46.55 -64.57
C GLY A 317 4.86 -46.45 -65.64
N ARG A 318 5.82 -47.39 -65.56
CA ARG A 318 6.68 -47.79 -66.67
C ARG A 318 5.77 -48.36 -67.77
N THR A 319 5.43 -47.57 -68.78
CA THR A 319 4.79 -48.09 -70.01
C THR A 319 5.79 -49.02 -70.72
N ARG A 320 5.39 -50.29 -70.90
CA ARG A 320 6.14 -51.31 -71.66
C ARG A 320 6.36 -50.84 -73.10
N LYS A 321 7.58 -50.99 -73.62
CA LYS A 321 7.89 -50.85 -75.07
C LYS A 321 7.07 -51.88 -75.88
N PRO A 322 6.51 -51.52 -77.05
CA PRO A 322 5.80 -52.48 -77.89
C PRO A 322 6.77 -53.44 -78.60
N THR A 323 6.43 -54.73 -78.53
CA THR A 323 7.12 -55.84 -79.19
C THR A 323 6.90 -55.78 -80.70
N LYS A 324 7.98 -55.90 -81.49
CA LYS A 324 7.90 -56.02 -82.96
C LYS A 324 7.20 -57.32 -83.33
N SER A 325 6.11 -57.23 -84.09
CA SER A 325 5.52 -58.35 -84.82
C SER A 325 6.40 -58.68 -86.04
N LYS A 326 6.79 -59.95 -86.17
CA LYS A 326 7.17 -60.57 -87.44
C LYS A 326 6.03 -61.51 -87.82
N SER A 327 5.50 -61.40 -89.02
CA SER A 327 4.79 -62.50 -89.68
C SER A 327 5.22 -62.55 -91.14
N HIS A 328 5.34 -63.80 -91.60
CA HIS A 328 5.78 -64.29 -92.90
C HIS A 328 4.98 -63.78 -94.08
#